data_AF-A0A352VT24-F1
#
_entry.id   AF-A0A352VT24-F1
#
_cell.length_a   1.000
_cell.length_b   1.000
_cell.length_c   1.000
_cell.angle_alpha   90.00
_cell.angle_beta   90.00
_cell.angle_gamma   90.00
#
_symmetry.space_group_name_H-M   'P 1'
#
loop_
_entity.id
_entity.type
_entity.pdbx_description
1 polymer ?
#
loop_
_entity_poly.entity_id
_entity_poly.type
_entity_poly.pdbx_seq_one_letter_code
_entity_poly.pdbx_strand_id
1 'polypeptide(L)'
;DEPTTGLDPLSARRIKDLILEHRDRGATVFITTHDMSTADEICDRVAFLLDGHIALIDAPRELKVRHGERRLRVEYRVNGTLEVRDFPLEGLAENDAFLRAVGQPTLETVHTQETSLENIFIRVTGRELT
;
A
#
# COMPACT_ATOMS: atom_id res chain seq x y z
N ASP A 1 -21.30 -2.09 -7.51
CA ASP A 1 -20.44 -1.59 -8.59
C ASP A 1 -20.13 -0.14 -8.26
N GLU A 2 -18.86 0.20 -8.13
CA GLU A 2 -18.38 1.55 -7.78
C GLU A 2 -19.10 2.21 -6.58
N PRO A 3 -19.11 1.57 -5.39
CA PRO A 3 -19.98 1.97 -4.28
C PRO A 3 -19.64 3.32 -3.65
N THR A 4 -18.41 3.82 -3.85
CA THR A 4 -17.91 5.06 -3.25
C THR A 4 -17.67 6.19 -4.27
N THR A 5 -17.81 5.91 -5.58
CA THR A 5 -17.53 6.88 -6.63
C THR A 5 -18.49 8.05 -6.62
N GLY A 6 -17.96 9.28 -6.71
CA GLY A 6 -18.74 10.51 -6.71
C GLY A 6 -19.31 10.91 -5.35
N LEU A 7 -18.99 10.17 -4.29
CA LEU A 7 -19.35 10.52 -2.92
C LEU A 7 -18.31 11.44 -2.30
N ASP A 8 -18.76 12.32 -1.41
CA ASP A 8 -17.85 13.06 -0.53
C ASP A 8 -17.18 12.12 0.49
N PRO A 9 -16.06 12.52 1.11
CA PRO A 9 -15.30 11.65 2.02
C PRO A 9 -16.12 11.07 3.19
N LEU A 10 -17.10 11.82 3.71
CA LEU A 10 -17.91 11.35 4.83
C LEU A 10 -18.92 10.28 4.38
N SER A 11 -19.56 10.52 3.23
CA SER A 11 -20.51 9.55 2.64
C SER A 11 -19.80 8.27 2.20
N ALA A 12 -18.64 8.40 1.55
CA ALA A 12 -17.81 7.24 1.17
C ALA A 12 -17.43 6.40 2.40
N ARG A 13 -17.05 7.05 3.51
CA ARG A 13 -16.76 6.36 4.78
C ARG A 13 -17.96 5.59 5.31
N ARG A 14 -19.15 6.18 5.32
CA ARG A 14 -20.37 5.49 5.78
C ARG A 14 -20.70 4.27 4.93
N ILE A 15 -20.53 4.34 3.61
CA ILE A 15 -20.74 3.20 2.73
C ILE A 15 -19.73 2.08 3.03
N LYS A 16 -18.45 2.42 3.23
CA LYS A 16 -17.42 1.46 3.65
C LYS A 16 -17.78 0.79 4.99
N ASP A 17 -18.20 1.57 5.99
CA ASP A 17 -18.59 1.04 7.29
C ASP A 17 -19.77 0.03 7.18
N LEU A 18 -20.77 0.35 6.35
CA LEU A 18 -21.90 -0.56 6.09
C LEU A 18 -21.46 -1.87 5.41
N ILE A 19 -20.54 -1.77 4.44
CA ILE A 19 -19.98 -2.95 3.76
C ILE A 19 -19.27 -3.86 4.78
N LEU A 20 -18.43 -3.28 5.63
CA LEU A 20 -17.70 -4.01 6.67
C LEU A 20 -18.67 -4.64 7.68
N GLU A 21 -19.72 -3.93 8.11
CA GLU A 21 -20.74 -4.48 9.00
C GLU A 21 -21.45 -5.69 8.37
N HIS A 22 -21.83 -5.61 7.09
CA HIS A 22 -22.46 -6.73 6.40
C HIS A 22 -21.53 -7.95 6.30
N ARG A 23 -20.25 -7.73 5.99
CA ARG A 23 -19.23 -8.79 6.02
C ARG A 23 -19.13 -9.42 7.41
N ASP A 24 -19.04 -8.60 8.46
CA ASP A 24 -18.89 -9.07 9.85
C ASP A 24 -20.12 -9.86 10.34
N ARG A 25 -21.29 -9.61 9.74
CA ARG A 25 -22.52 -10.39 9.93
C ARG A 25 -22.55 -11.72 9.14
N GLY A 26 -21.47 -12.05 8.44
CA GLY A 26 -21.29 -13.30 7.68
C GLY A 26 -21.71 -13.22 6.21
N ALA A 27 -22.01 -12.03 5.67
CA ALA A 27 -22.29 -11.88 4.26
C ALA A 27 -21.01 -11.93 3.42
N THR A 28 -21.09 -12.51 2.21
CA THR A 28 -20.06 -12.31 1.19
C THR A 28 -20.41 -11.05 0.40
N VAL A 29 -19.49 -10.08 0.36
CA VAL A 29 -19.65 -8.85 -0.41
C VAL A 29 -18.72 -8.88 -1.61
N PHE A 30 -19.26 -8.64 -2.80
CA PHE A 30 -18.50 -8.53 -4.03
C PHE A 30 -18.53 -7.08 -4.53
N ILE A 31 -17.36 -6.49 -4.74
CA ILE A 31 -17.19 -5.10 -5.12
C ILE A 31 -16.35 -5.04 -6.38
N THR A 32 -16.83 -4.27 -7.35
CA THR A 32 -16.05 -3.77 -8.47
C THR A 32 -15.73 -2.31 -8.19
N THR A 33 -14.46 -1.96 -8.27
CA THR A 33 -14.04 -0.56 -8.14
C THR A 33 -12.72 -0.29 -8.87
N HIS A 34 -12.58 0.91 -9.42
CA HIS A 34 -11.29 1.46 -9.86
C HIS A 34 -10.53 2.17 -8.73
N ASP A 35 -11.17 2.44 -7.59
CA ASP A 35 -10.53 3.06 -6.44
C ASP A 35 -9.71 2.03 -5.65
N MET A 36 -8.41 2.03 -5.94
CA MET A 36 -7.44 1.14 -5.29
C MET A 36 -7.29 1.40 -3.79
N SER A 37 -7.59 2.61 -3.30
CA SER A 37 -7.54 2.92 -1.87
C SER A 37 -8.73 2.30 -1.14
N THR A 38 -9.93 2.38 -1.73
CA THR A 38 -11.11 1.69 -1.22
C THR A 38 -10.84 0.17 -1.22
N ALA A 39 -10.34 -0.39 -2.31
CA ALA A 39 -10.03 -1.83 -2.38
C ALA A 39 -9.01 -2.28 -1.33
N ASP A 40 -7.96 -1.49 -1.06
CA ASP A 40 -6.96 -1.79 -0.03
C ASP A 40 -7.54 -1.73 1.39
N GLU A 41 -8.51 -0.85 1.64
CA GLU A 41 -9.08 -0.61 2.97
C GLU A 41 -10.12 -1.67 3.39
N ILE A 42 -11.01 -2.09 2.47
CA ILE A 42 -12.19 -2.88 2.86
C ILE A 42 -12.22 -4.32 2.31
N CYS A 43 -11.36 -4.67 1.36
CA CYS A 43 -11.39 -6.00 0.75
C CYS A 43 -10.42 -6.96 1.44
N ASP A 44 -10.90 -8.16 1.76
CA ASP A 44 -10.05 -9.24 2.25
C ASP A 44 -9.16 -9.82 1.13
N ARG A 45 -9.62 -9.74 -0.11
CA ARG A 45 -8.93 -10.16 -1.33
C ARG A 45 -9.24 -9.20 -2.48
N VAL A 46 -8.24 -8.89 -3.31
CA VAL A 46 -8.37 -8.06 -4.50
C VAL A 46 -7.92 -8.85 -5.71
N ALA A 47 -8.72 -8.80 -6.77
CA ALA A 47 -8.42 -9.40 -8.06
C ALA A 47 -8.23 -8.29 -9.11
N PHE A 48 -7.11 -8.31 -9.82
CA PHE A 48 -6.88 -7.42 -10.97
C PHE A 48 -7.39 -8.10 -12.23
N LEU A 49 -8.44 -7.53 -12.82
CA LEU A 49 -9.03 -7.97 -14.07
C LEU A 49 -8.39 -7.20 -15.24
N LEU A 50 -7.77 -7.92 -16.17
CA LEU A 50 -7.13 -7.36 -17.37
C LEU A 50 -7.57 -8.14 -18.60
N ASP A 51 -8.08 -7.45 -19.61
CA ASP A 51 -8.47 -8.02 -20.91
C ASP A 51 -9.34 -9.30 -20.78
N GLY A 52 -10.27 -9.31 -19.81
CA GLY A 52 -11.20 -10.41 -19.55
C GLY A 52 -10.67 -11.55 -18.64
N HIS A 53 -9.44 -11.44 -18.13
CA HIS A 53 -8.80 -12.45 -17.30
C HIS A 53 -8.31 -11.89 -15.97
N ILE A 54 -8.32 -12.71 -14.91
CA ILE A 54 -7.74 -12.32 -13.62
C ILE A 54 -6.22 -12.49 -13.72
N ALA A 55 -5.49 -11.37 -13.74
CA ALA A 55 -4.04 -11.35 -13.83
C ALA A 55 -3.39 -11.66 -12.46
N LEU A 56 -4.01 -11.21 -11.37
CA LEU A 56 -3.50 -11.36 -10.01
C LEU A 56 -4.67 -11.40 -9.03
N ILE A 57 -4.58 -12.24 -7.99
CA ILE A 57 -5.56 -12.27 -6.91
C ILE A 57 -4.91 -12.68 -5.60
N ASP A 58 -5.01 -11.83 -4.58
CA ASP A 58 -4.53 -12.13 -3.23
C ASP A 58 -5.10 -11.11 -2.22
N ALA A 59 -4.75 -11.26 -0.94
CA ALA A 59 -4.99 -10.21 0.05
C ALA A 59 -4.16 -8.94 -0.28
N PRO A 60 -4.72 -7.72 -0.14
CA PRO A 60 -3.99 -6.48 -0.45
C PRO A 60 -2.61 -6.38 0.19
N ARG A 61 -2.50 -6.76 1.46
CA ARG A 61 -1.23 -6.82 2.19
C ARG A 61 -0.20 -7.72 1.50
N GLU A 62 -0.60 -8.92 1.11
CA GLU A 62 0.30 -9.90 0.48
C GLU A 62 0.73 -9.43 -0.91
N LEU A 63 -0.16 -8.77 -1.66
CA LEU A 63 0.20 -8.12 -2.92
C LEU A 63 1.28 -7.05 -2.68
N LYS A 64 1.08 -6.15 -1.71
CA LYS A 64 2.04 -5.10 -1.37
C LYS A 64 3.38 -5.65 -0.90
N VAL A 65 3.40 -6.72 -0.12
CA VAL A 65 4.65 -7.37 0.32
C VAL A 65 5.38 -8.03 -0.84
N ARG A 66 4.67 -8.77 -1.72
CA ARG A 66 5.27 -9.50 -2.83
C ARG A 66 5.82 -8.58 -3.92
N HIS A 67 5.12 -7.46 -4.17
CA HIS A 67 5.47 -6.53 -5.25
C HIS A 67 6.14 -5.24 -4.79
N GLY A 68 6.19 -4.99 -3.47
CA GLY A 68 6.86 -3.84 -2.88
C GLY A 68 8.38 -3.96 -2.88
N GLU A 69 9.05 -2.82 -2.68
CA GLU A 69 10.49 -2.82 -2.49
C GLU A 69 10.81 -3.19 -1.04
N ARG A 70 11.66 -4.20 -0.84
CA ARG A 70 12.09 -4.63 0.49
C ARG A 70 13.18 -3.70 1.03
N ARG A 71 12.87 -2.41 1.16
CA ARG A 71 13.81 -1.37 1.58
C ARG A 71 13.20 -0.42 2.62
N LEU A 72 14.07 0.20 3.41
CA LEU A 72 13.75 1.28 4.35
C LEU A 72 14.39 2.56 3.88
N ARG A 73 13.63 3.66 3.92
CA ARG A 73 14.14 5.01 3.80
C ARG A 73 14.34 5.59 5.20
N VAL A 74 15.53 6.12 5.44
CA VAL A 74 15.91 6.81 6.68
C VAL A 74 16.28 8.23 6.34
N GLU A 75 15.71 9.18 7.09
CA GLU A 75 15.94 10.61 6.91
C GLU A 75 16.52 11.19 8.20
N TYR A 76 17.65 11.88 8.10
CA TYR A 76 18.32 12.51 9.24
C TYR A 76 19.07 13.77 8.81
N ARG A 77 19.37 14.69 9.72
CA ARG A 77 20.11 15.93 9.37
C ARG A 77 21.59 15.89 9.73
N VAL A 78 22.44 16.35 8.81
CA VAL A 78 23.87 16.61 9.06
C VAL A 78 24.16 18.06 8.74
N ASN A 79 24.62 18.83 9.75
CA ASN A 79 24.90 20.26 9.62
C ASN A 79 23.72 21.08 9.04
N GLY A 80 22.48 20.67 9.35
CA GLY A 80 21.26 21.31 8.84
C GLY A 80 20.81 20.83 7.46
N THR A 81 21.60 20.01 6.76
CA THR A 81 21.22 19.39 5.49
C THR A 81 20.50 18.06 5.73
N LEU A 82 19.38 17.84 5.05
CA LEU A 82 18.65 16.57 5.07
C LEU A 82 19.41 15.52 4.25
N GLU A 83 19.79 14.43 4.92
CA GLU A 83 20.34 13.23 4.30
C GLU A 83 19.24 12.17 4.22
N VAL A 84 19.04 11.62 3.03
CA VAL A 84 18.08 10.55 2.77
C VAL A 84 18.85 9.32 2.31
N ARG A 85 18.67 8.20 3.00
CA ARG A 85 19.32 6.93 2.63
C ARG A 85 18.34 5.79 2.62
N ASP A 86 18.46 4.97 1.59
CA ASP A 86 17.66 3.76 1.45
C ASP A 86 18.52 2.52 1.74
N PHE A 87 18.01 1.62 2.58
CA PHE A 87 18.68 0.40 3.02
C PHE A 87 17.85 -0.83 2.67
N PRO A 88 18.44 -1.95 2.21
CA PRO A 88 17.71 -3.20 2.07
C PRO A 88 17.23 -3.70 3.44
N LEU A 89 16.04 -4.29 3.49
CA LEU A 89 15.52 -4.97 4.69
C LEU A 89 16.30 -6.26 5.00
N GLU A 90 16.90 -6.88 3.99
CA GLU A 90 17.75 -8.05 4.17
C GLU A 90 19.08 -7.65 4.82
N GLY A 91 19.47 -8.36 5.88
CA GLY A 91 20.69 -8.07 6.64
C GLY A 91 20.70 -6.70 7.32
N LEU A 92 19.50 -6.11 7.54
CA LEU A 92 19.37 -4.76 8.05
C LEU A 92 19.97 -4.60 9.45
N ALA A 93 19.80 -5.61 10.32
CA ALA A 93 20.30 -5.57 11.69
C ALA A 93 21.83 -5.59 11.77
N GLU A 94 22.49 -6.16 10.76
CA GLU A 94 23.94 -6.25 10.62
C GLU A 94 24.52 -5.10 9.78
N ASN A 95 23.68 -4.23 9.23
CA ASN A 95 24.12 -3.14 8.36
C ASN A 95 24.62 -1.94 9.18
N ASP A 96 25.94 -1.85 9.34
CA ASP A 96 26.59 -0.74 10.07
C ASP A 96 26.20 0.65 9.59
N ALA A 97 25.96 0.84 8.28
CA ALA A 97 25.57 2.13 7.75
C ALA A 97 24.14 2.50 8.15
N PHE A 98 23.23 1.52 8.18
CA PHE A 98 21.89 1.69 8.70
C PHE A 98 21.91 2.00 10.21
N LEU A 99 22.62 1.20 11.00
CA LEU A 99 22.74 1.39 12.46
C LEU A 99 23.29 2.79 12.80
N ARG A 100 24.28 3.27 12.04
CA ARG A 100 24.79 4.64 12.17
C ARG A 100 23.79 5.72 11.77
N ALA A 101 22.96 5.48 10.76
CA ALA A 101 21.94 6.43 10.30
C ALA A 101 20.81 6.57 11.34
N VAL A 102 20.27 5.46 11.84
CA VAL A 102 19.22 5.49 12.88
C VAL A 102 19.75 5.91 14.25
N GLY A 103 21.05 5.76 14.49
CA GLY A 103 21.73 6.26 15.69
C GLY A 103 22.03 7.76 15.68
N GLN A 104 21.75 8.49 14.58
CA GLN A 104 21.96 9.94 14.55
C GLN A 104 20.99 10.63 15.52
N PRO A 105 21.46 11.57 16.37
CA PRO A 105 20.58 12.37 17.23
C PRO A 105 19.56 13.21 16.45
N THR A 106 19.81 13.41 15.16
CA THR A 106 19.05 14.21 14.20
C THR A 106 18.18 13.35 13.28
N LEU A 107 17.89 12.10 13.66
CA LEU A 107 16.93 11.25 12.96
C LEU A 107 15.55 11.91 12.92
N GLU A 108 14.96 12.02 11.73
CA GLU A 108 13.63 12.60 11.53
C GLU A 108 12.60 11.52 11.25
N THR A 109 12.88 10.64 10.27
CA THR A 109 11.91 9.61 9.85
C THR A 109 12.57 8.29 9.48
N VAL A 110 11.80 7.21 9.63
CA VAL A 110 12.13 5.87 9.14
C VAL A 110 10.86 5.28 8.54
N HIS A 111 10.88 4.98 7.24
CA HIS A 111 9.72 4.50 6.50
C HIS A 111 10.06 3.26 5.66
N THR A 112 9.19 2.26 5.67
CA THR A 112 9.22 1.16 4.70
C THR A 112 8.84 1.66 3.32
N GLN A 113 9.56 1.23 2.29
CA GLN A 113 9.23 1.53 0.89
C GLN A 113 8.16 0.55 0.39
N GLU A 114 7.00 0.60 1.02
CA GLU A 114 5.83 -0.16 0.59
C GLU A 114 5.33 0.35 -0.77
N THR A 115 4.64 -0.52 -1.50
CA THR A 115 3.98 -0.15 -2.76
C THR A 115 2.47 -0.08 -2.55
N SER A 116 1.78 0.70 -3.38
CA SER A 116 0.31 0.78 -3.38
C SER A 116 -0.27 -0.24 -4.36
N LEU A 117 -1.54 -0.62 -4.20
CA LEU A 117 -2.23 -1.48 -5.18
C LEU A 117 -2.24 -0.88 -6.58
N GLU A 118 -2.32 0.44 -6.70
CA GLU A 118 -2.20 1.19 -7.96
C GLU A 118 -0.85 0.95 -8.64
N ASN A 119 0.26 1.10 -7.91
CA ASN A 119 1.59 0.84 -8.47
C ASN A 119 1.77 -0.62 -8.88
N ILE A 120 1.19 -1.56 -8.13
CA ILE A 120 1.18 -2.98 -8.50
C ILE A 120 0.39 -3.17 -9.79
N PHE A 121 -0.79 -2.56 -9.90
CA PHE A 121 -1.61 -2.62 -11.11
C PHE A 121 -0.84 -2.11 -12.32
N ILE A 122 -0.21 -0.94 -12.23
CA ILE A 122 0.61 -0.36 -13.32
C ILE A 122 1.72 -1.32 -13.72
N ARG A 123 2.44 -1.88 -12.75
CA ARG A 123 3.55 -2.81 -13.01
C ARG A 123 3.09 -4.12 -13.66
N VAL A 124 1.94 -4.65 -13.24
CA VAL A 124 1.42 -5.94 -13.72
C VAL A 124 0.75 -5.79 -15.08
N THR A 125 0.07 -4.67 -15.33
CA THR A 125 -0.72 -4.45 -16.55
C THR A 125 0.01 -3.65 -17.63
N GLY A 126 1.04 -2.89 -17.25
CA GLY A 126 1.72 -1.92 -18.13
C GLY A 126 0.84 -0.73 -18.52
N ARG A 127 -0.29 -0.51 -17.85
CA ARG A 127 -1.25 0.58 -18.10
C ARG A 127 -1.43 1.43 -16.85
N GLU A 128 -1.60 2.74 -17.02
CA GLU A 128 -2.08 3.63 -15.95
C GLU A 128 -3.59 3.46 -15.75
N LEU A 129 -4.09 3.69 -14.54
CA LEU A 129 -5.52 3.76 -14.26
C LEU A 129 -6.04 5.07 -14.89
N THR A 130 -6.93 4.96 -15.88
CA THR A 130 -7.60 6.09 -16.54
C THR A 130 -9.01 6.28 -16.03
#